data_AF-A0A1Q8YCZ8-F1
#
_entry.id   AF-A0A1Q8YCZ8-F1
#
_cell.length_a   1.000
_cell.length_b   1.000
_cell.length_c   1.000
_cell.angle_alpha   90.00
_cell.angle_beta   90.00
_cell.angle_gamma   90.00
#
_symmetry.space_group_name_H-M   'P 1'
#
loop_
_entity.id
_entity.type
_entity.pdbx_description
1 polymer ?
#
loop_
_entity_poly.entity_id
_entity_poly.type
_entity_poly.pdbx_seq_one_letter_code
_entity_poly.pdbx_strand_id
1 'polypeptide(L)'
;MYLATTPAAQIDAESIDNEFLFRHRFGFDANPSGRAEVIALKRQFQITDAEVISLRRSGLLSIKRTEVRIAPDRWVPMMGWFYLSIISIYLLPSLLVIAFGSAPLWKQYLGVISLGAIWLAAIWFVCKTHIHPWRLLKQVGALHVAGNSAV
;
A
#
# COMPACT_ATOMS: atom_id res chain seq x y z
N MET A 1 22.11 -2.43 16.84
CA MET A 1 22.41 -1.05 17.33
C MET A 1 22.89 -0.12 16.23
N TYR A 2 23.64 -0.60 15.22
CA TYR A 2 24.17 0.18 14.09
C TYR A 2 23.18 1.16 13.42
N LEU A 3 21.98 0.70 13.05
CA LEU A 3 20.98 1.54 12.39
C LEU A 3 20.40 2.67 13.26
N ALA A 4 20.52 2.58 14.59
CA ALA A 4 19.97 3.56 15.52
C ALA A 4 20.99 4.65 15.91
N THR A 5 22.28 4.38 15.70
CA THR A 5 23.38 5.26 16.13
C THR A 5 24.07 5.96 14.97
N THR A 6 24.02 5.38 13.77
CA THR A 6 24.71 5.90 12.60
C THR A 6 23.84 6.94 11.87
N PRO A 7 24.40 8.08 11.42
CA PRO A 7 23.68 9.08 10.64
C PRO A 7 23.04 8.49 9.38
N ALA A 8 21.80 8.87 9.09
CA ALA A 8 21.03 8.32 7.96
C ALA A 8 21.74 8.46 6.61
N ALA A 9 22.47 9.56 6.39
CA ALA A 9 23.22 9.78 5.15
C ALA A 9 24.36 8.76 4.93
N GLN A 10 24.97 8.30 6.01
CA GLN A 10 26.06 7.33 6.00
C GLN A 10 25.51 5.91 5.79
N ILE A 11 24.41 5.57 6.48
CA ILE A 11 23.67 4.32 6.24
C ILE A 11 23.17 4.24 4.79
N ASP A 12 22.67 5.36 4.25
CA ASP A 12 22.22 5.43 2.85
C ASP A 12 23.36 5.10 1.89
N ALA A 13 24.52 5.75 2.01
CA ALA A 13 25.68 5.46 1.16
C ALA A 13 26.13 4.00 1.27
N GLU A 14 26.25 3.48 2.48
CA GLU A 14 26.65 2.08 2.70
C GLU A 14 25.64 1.07 2.16
N SER A 15 24.35 1.39 2.17
CA SER A 15 23.32 0.50 1.64
C SER A 15 23.31 0.42 0.10
N ILE A 16 23.94 1.35 -0.63
CA ILE A 16 24.15 1.23 -2.08
C ILE A 16 25.18 0.16 -2.41
N ASP A 17 26.24 0.08 -1.61
CA ASP A 17 27.35 -0.85 -1.86
C ASP A 17 27.11 -2.20 -1.18
N ASN A 18 26.53 -2.21 0.02
CA ASN A 18 26.30 -3.42 0.81
C ASN A 18 24.89 -4.00 0.64
N GLU A 19 24.78 -5.11 -0.09
CA GLU A 19 23.50 -5.77 -0.38
C GLU A 19 22.82 -6.30 0.89
N PHE A 20 23.59 -6.86 1.81
CA PHE A 20 23.05 -7.37 3.07
C PHE A 20 22.46 -6.26 3.94
N LEU A 21 23.12 -5.10 4.00
CA LEU A 21 22.62 -3.95 4.74
C LEU A 21 21.32 -3.42 4.12
N PHE A 22 21.26 -3.36 2.78
CA PHE A 22 20.05 -2.97 2.06
C PHE A 22 18.89 -3.93 2.33
N ARG A 23 19.14 -5.25 2.23
CA ARG A 23 18.13 -6.29 2.50
C ARG A 23 17.63 -6.22 3.95
N HIS A 24 18.51 -6.01 4.92
CA HIS A 24 18.11 -5.87 6.33
C HIS A 24 17.24 -4.63 6.55
N ARG A 25 17.49 -3.55 5.83
CA ARG A 25 16.82 -2.26 6.03
C ARG A 25 15.44 -2.19 5.36
N PHE A 26 15.34 -2.69 4.13
CA PHE A 26 14.10 -2.60 3.34
C PHE A 26 13.37 -3.94 3.19
N GLY A 27 13.99 -5.05 3.59
CA GLY A 27 13.41 -6.39 3.51
C GLY A 27 13.42 -7.01 2.10
N PHE A 28 14.28 -6.52 1.19
CA PHE A 28 14.38 -7.03 -0.18
C PHE A 28 15.71 -6.74 -0.87
N ASP A 29 15.97 -7.47 -1.97
CA ASP A 29 17.14 -7.25 -2.82
C ASP A 29 16.84 -6.37 -4.02
N ALA A 30 17.81 -5.54 -4.34
CA ALA A 30 17.89 -4.80 -5.58
C ALA A 30 19.33 -4.78 -6.09
N ASN A 31 19.47 -4.68 -7.41
CA ASN A 31 20.73 -4.49 -8.10
C ASN A 31 21.41 -3.19 -7.59
N PRO A 32 22.73 -3.01 -7.72
CA PRO A 32 23.42 -1.77 -7.31
C PRO A 32 22.74 -0.49 -7.82
N SER A 33 22.35 -0.47 -9.11
CA SER A 33 21.60 0.65 -9.72
C SER A 33 20.22 0.85 -9.08
N GLY A 34 19.49 -0.22 -8.79
CA GLY A 34 18.19 -0.15 -8.13
C GLY A 34 18.28 0.30 -6.67
N ARG A 35 19.35 -0.07 -5.95
CA ARG A 35 19.63 0.41 -4.58
C ARG A 35 19.90 1.91 -4.57
N ALA A 36 20.71 2.39 -5.51
CA ALA A 36 20.98 3.82 -5.70
C ALA A 36 19.69 4.59 -6.02
N GLU A 37 18.84 4.07 -6.90
CA GLU A 37 17.56 4.70 -7.25
C GLU A 37 16.57 4.75 -6.07
N VAL A 38 16.45 3.67 -5.28
CA VAL A 38 15.59 3.67 -4.08
C VAL A 38 16.02 4.74 -3.08
N ILE A 39 17.33 4.94 -2.92
CA ILE A 39 17.89 5.94 -2.00
C ILE A 39 17.79 7.35 -2.58
N ALA A 40 17.95 7.51 -3.89
CA ALA A 40 17.70 8.77 -4.58
C ALA A 40 16.23 9.18 -4.43
N LEU A 41 15.29 8.24 -4.63
CA LEU A 41 13.86 8.44 -4.42
C LEU A 41 13.58 8.86 -2.97
N LYS A 42 14.20 8.17 -2.02
CA LYS A 42 14.07 8.48 -0.60
C LYS A 42 14.49 9.92 -0.28
N ARG A 43 15.63 10.36 -0.80
CA ARG A 43 16.15 11.73 -0.60
C ARG A 43 15.32 12.78 -1.33
N GLN A 44 14.94 12.51 -2.58
CA GLN A 44 14.15 13.41 -3.41
C GLN A 44 12.80 13.73 -2.79
N PHE A 45 12.18 12.72 -2.18
CA PHE A 45 10.82 12.81 -1.66
C PHE A 45 10.75 12.87 -0.12
N GLN A 46 11.89 12.92 0.56
CA GLN A 46 12.00 12.99 2.03
C GLN A 46 11.18 11.91 2.76
N ILE A 47 11.06 10.72 2.15
CA ILE A 47 10.30 9.60 2.70
C ILE A 47 11.15 8.76 3.67
N THR A 48 10.49 8.14 4.64
CA THR A 48 11.10 7.28 5.65
C THR A 48 11.26 5.85 5.15
N ASP A 49 12.15 5.06 5.78
CA ASP A 49 12.38 3.66 5.41
C ASP A 49 11.10 2.82 5.52
N ALA A 50 10.25 3.10 6.52
CA ALA A 50 8.95 2.45 6.68
C ALA A 50 7.97 2.77 5.53
N GLU A 51 8.01 3.99 5.01
CA GLU A 51 7.19 4.40 3.86
C GLU A 51 7.68 3.74 2.57
N VAL A 52 8.99 3.59 2.37
CA VAL A 52 9.55 2.81 1.24
C VAL A 52 9.07 1.36 1.29
N ILE A 53 9.08 0.73 2.46
CA ILE A 53 8.57 -0.64 2.65
C ILE A 53 7.06 -0.72 2.37
N SER A 54 6.29 0.28 2.82
CA SER A 54 4.84 0.37 2.60
C SER A 54 4.49 0.56 1.11
N LEU A 55 5.23 1.43 0.41
CA LEU A 55 5.07 1.67 -1.03
C LEU A 55 5.36 0.41 -1.86
N ARG A 56 6.35 -0.39 -1.45
CA ARG A 56 6.59 -1.70 -2.07
C ARG A 56 5.50 -2.71 -1.76
N ARG A 57 5.07 -2.83 -0.49
CA ARG A 57 3.99 -3.75 -0.10
C ARG A 57 2.66 -3.44 -0.78
N SER A 58 2.40 -2.17 -1.08
CA SER A 58 1.19 -1.75 -1.81
C SER A 58 1.30 -1.96 -3.33
N GLY A 59 2.44 -2.42 -3.85
CA GLY A 59 2.65 -2.64 -5.28
C GLY A 59 2.80 -1.37 -6.12
N LEU A 60 2.72 -0.19 -5.49
CA LEU A 60 2.85 1.13 -6.14
C LEU A 60 4.30 1.52 -6.47
N LEU A 61 5.26 0.73 -5.98
CA LEU A 61 6.69 0.87 -6.26
C LEU A 61 7.15 -0.36 -7.05
N SER A 62 6.93 -0.32 -8.37
CA SER A 62 7.45 -1.34 -9.29
C SER A 62 8.93 -1.03 -9.58
N ILE A 63 9.82 -1.58 -8.77
CA ILE A 63 11.26 -1.58 -9.03
C ILE A 63 11.52 -2.51 -10.23
N LYS A 64 11.47 -1.99 -11.45
CA LYS A 64 11.97 -2.71 -12.63
C LYS A 64 13.47 -2.49 -12.73
N ARG A 65 14.17 -3.54 -13.18
CA ARG A 65 15.64 -3.73 -13.22
C ARG A 65 16.47 -2.61 -13.87
N THR A 66 15.84 -1.58 -14.43
CA THR A 66 16.45 -0.51 -15.21
C THR A 66 15.88 0.88 -14.89
N GLU A 67 14.75 0.98 -14.18
CA GLU A 67 14.15 2.25 -13.76
C GLU A 67 13.20 2.03 -12.57
N VAL A 68 13.47 2.67 -11.43
CA VAL A 68 12.50 2.87 -10.34
C VAL A 68 11.54 3.97 -10.78
N ARG A 69 10.50 3.59 -11.54
CA ARG A 69 9.36 4.47 -11.77
C ARG A 69 8.36 4.26 -10.63
N ILE A 70 8.06 5.35 -9.92
CA ILE A 70 6.78 5.47 -9.23
C ILE A 70 5.73 5.42 -10.34
N ALA A 71 5.17 4.25 -10.59
CA ALA A 71 3.99 4.12 -11.43
C ALA A 71 2.81 4.42 -10.50
N PRO A 72 2.18 5.61 -10.57
CA PRO A 72 0.90 5.82 -9.93
C PRO A 72 -0.11 4.93 -10.66
N ASP A 73 -0.16 3.67 -10.27
CA ASP A 73 -1.01 2.71 -10.92
C ASP A 73 -2.45 3.02 -10.49
N ARG A 74 -3.14 3.81 -11.31
CA ARG A 74 -4.55 4.22 -11.10
C ARG A 74 -5.48 3.01 -10.99
N TRP A 75 -5.02 1.83 -11.41
CA TRP A 75 -5.73 0.56 -11.27
C TRP A 75 -5.83 0.09 -9.81
N VAL A 76 -4.88 0.45 -8.96
CA VAL A 76 -4.83 0.03 -7.55
C VAL A 76 -6.04 0.54 -6.74
N PRO A 77 -6.40 1.83 -6.74
CA PRO A 77 -7.63 2.29 -6.09
C PRO A 77 -8.89 1.78 -6.79
N MET A 78 -8.87 1.61 -8.12
CA MET A 78 -10.01 1.10 -8.88
C MET A 78 -10.35 -0.35 -8.53
N MET A 79 -9.35 -1.19 -8.32
CA MET A 79 -9.52 -2.56 -7.81
C MET A 79 -10.10 -2.58 -6.39
N GLY A 80 -9.67 -1.66 -5.52
CA GLY A 80 -10.26 -1.52 -4.18
C GLY A 80 -11.76 -1.24 -4.21
N TRP A 81 -12.19 -0.31 -5.08
CA TRP A 81 -13.62 -0.03 -5.30
C TRP A 81 -14.37 -1.20 -5.94
N PHE A 82 -13.72 -1.96 -6.83
CA PHE A 82 -14.30 -3.14 -7.47
C PHE A 82 -14.53 -4.29 -6.46
N TYR A 83 -13.57 -4.55 -5.56
CA TYR A 83 -13.78 -5.52 -4.48
C TYR A 83 -14.89 -5.07 -3.53
N LEU A 84 -14.94 -3.78 -3.20
CA LEU A 84 -15.97 -3.21 -2.34
C LEU A 84 -17.37 -3.33 -2.97
N SER A 85 -17.50 -3.10 -4.28
CA SER A 85 -18.78 -3.21 -4.99
C SER A 85 -19.27 -4.66 -5.06
N ILE A 86 -18.38 -5.61 -5.36
CA ILE A 86 -18.71 -7.04 -5.35
C ILE A 86 -19.19 -7.47 -3.95
N ILE A 87 -18.42 -7.15 -2.92
CA ILE A 87 -18.75 -7.51 -1.53
C ILE A 87 -20.11 -6.91 -1.14
N SER A 88 -20.36 -5.63 -1.44
CA SER A 88 -21.66 -5.00 -1.20
C SER A 88 -22.82 -5.69 -1.93
N ILE A 89 -22.62 -6.11 -3.20
CA ILE A 89 -23.64 -6.83 -3.97
C ILE A 89 -24.03 -8.17 -3.33
N TYR A 90 -23.10 -8.86 -2.66
CA TYR A 90 -23.42 -10.10 -1.93
C TYR A 90 -24.03 -9.84 -0.55
N LEU A 91 -23.62 -8.77 0.12
CA LEU A 91 -24.07 -8.43 1.47
C LEU A 91 -25.51 -7.87 1.51
N LEU A 92 -25.89 -7.06 0.51
CA LEU A 92 -27.22 -6.46 0.44
C LEU A 92 -28.36 -7.49 0.38
N PRO A 93 -28.36 -8.48 -0.53
CA PRO A 93 -29.36 -9.54 -0.57
C PRO A 93 -29.37 -10.37 0.71
N SER A 94 -28.19 -10.63 1.29
CA SER A 94 -28.06 -11.38 2.54
C SER A 94 -28.74 -10.66 3.71
N LEU A 95 -28.60 -9.34 3.79
CA LEU A 95 -29.32 -8.52 4.77
C LEU A 95 -30.84 -8.58 4.58
N LEU A 96 -31.32 -8.56 3.33
CA LEU A 96 -32.76 -8.69 3.03
C LEU A 96 -33.29 -10.08 3.42
N VAL A 97 -32.56 -11.16 3.13
CA VAL A 97 -32.92 -12.53 3.54
C VAL A 97 -32.98 -12.66 5.06
N ILE A 98 -32.06 -12.03 5.79
CA ILE A 98 -32.08 -12.03 7.26
C ILE A 98 -33.25 -11.21 7.80
N ALA A 99 -33.53 -10.04 7.21
CA ALA A 99 -34.59 -9.13 7.67
C ALA A 99 -36.00 -9.67 7.43
N PHE A 100 -36.23 -10.37 6.32
CA PHE A 100 -37.50 -11.01 5.99
C PHE A 100 -37.58 -12.48 6.42
N GLY A 101 -36.53 -13.00 7.05
CA GLY A 101 -36.46 -14.38 7.51
C GLY A 101 -37.32 -14.63 8.75
N SER A 102 -37.87 -15.83 8.86
CA SER A 102 -38.62 -16.29 10.04
C SER A 102 -37.73 -16.81 11.18
N ALA A 103 -36.42 -16.54 11.12
CA ALA A 103 -35.47 -16.99 12.13
C ALA A 103 -35.68 -16.27 13.47
N PRO A 104 -35.30 -16.88 14.61
CA PRO A 104 -35.31 -16.20 15.91
C PRO A 104 -34.50 -14.90 15.90
N LEU A 105 -35.01 -13.86 16.58
CA LEU A 105 -34.41 -12.51 16.60
C LEU A 105 -32.92 -12.50 16.93
N TRP A 106 -32.48 -13.31 17.90
CA TRP A 106 -31.05 -13.36 18.29
C TRP A 106 -30.16 -13.86 17.14
N LYS A 107 -30.64 -14.79 16.29
CA LYS A 107 -29.92 -15.26 15.10
C LYS A 107 -29.89 -14.19 14.01
N GLN A 108 -30.98 -13.43 13.86
CA GLN A 108 -31.03 -12.30 12.93
C GLN A 108 -30.02 -11.22 13.31
N TYR A 109 -29.99 -10.81 14.59
CA TYR A 109 -29.01 -9.84 15.08
C TYR A 109 -27.57 -10.33 14.91
N LEU A 110 -27.29 -11.60 15.21
CA LEU A 110 -25.97 -12.20 14.98
C LEU A 110 -25.58 -12.15 13.49
N GLY A 111 -26.51 -12.43 12.59
CA GLY A 111 -26.33 -12.33 11.14
C GLY A 111 -26.02 -10.91 10.69
N VAL A 112 -26.76 -9.91 11.19
CA VAL A 112 -26.51 -8.49 10.86
C VAL A 112 -25.16 -8.02 11.40
N ILE A 113 -24.81 -8.37 12.64
CA ILE A 113 -23.53 -7.98 13.26
C ILE A 113 -22.35 -8.60 12.49
N SER A 114 -22.44 -9.89 12.15
CA SER A 114 -21.36 -10.58 11.41
C SER A 114 -21.17 -10.01 10.00
N LEU A 115 -22.26 -9.75 9.28
CA LEU A 115 -22.23 -9.08 7.98
C LEU A 115 -21.65 -7.65 8.08
N GLY A 116 -22.06 -6.88 9.10
CA GLY A 116 -21.52 -5.55 9.36
C GLY A 116 -20.02 -5.57 9.66
N ALA A 117 -19.55 -6.54 10.45
CA ALA A 117 -18.14 -6.70 10.75
C ALA A 117 -17.30 -7.03 9.51
N ILE A 118 -17.80 -7.93 8.63
CA ILE A 118 -17.15 -8.26 7.36
C ILE A 118 -17.06 -7.03 6.46
N TRP A 119 -18.14 -6.24 6.38
CA TRP A 119 -18.16 -5.03 5.56
C TRP A 119 -17.19 -3.95 6.07
N LEU A 120 -17.15 -3.73 7.38
CA LEU A 120 -16.20 -2.81 8.01
C LEU A 120 -14.75 -3.29 7.82
N ALA A 121 -14.49 -4.60 7.92
CA ALA A 121 -13.17 -5.16 7.65
C ALA A 121 -12.75 -4.95 6.19
N ALA A 122 -13.67 -5.10 5.23
CA ALA A 122 -13.41 -4.84 3.81
C ALA A 122 -13.10 -3.36 3.56
N ILE A 123 -13.85 -2.43 4.14
CA ILE A 123 -13.56 -1.00 4.07
C ILE A 123 -12.18 -0.70 4.66
N TRP A 124 -11.91 -1.23 5.85
CA TRP A 124 -10.63 -1.02 6.50
C TRP A 124 -9.47 -1.53 5.65
N PHE A 125 -9.62 -2.73 5.05
CA PHE A 125 -8.65 -3.31 4.14
C PHE A 125 -8.39 -2.40 2.94
N VAL A 126 -9.45 -1.98 2.23
CA VAL A 126 -9.36 -1.08 1.07
C VAL A 126 -8.72 0.26 1.43
N CYS A 127 -9.12 0.86 2.55
CA CYS A 127 -8.55 2.11 3.05
C CYS A 127 -7.05 1.96 3.33
N LYS A 128 -6.65 0.86 3.97
CA LYS A 128 -5.26 0.61 4.35
C LYS A 128 -4.37 0.31 3.14
N THR A 129 -4.83 -0.51 2.21
CA THR A 129 -4.03 -0.97 1.06
C THR A 129 -4.00 0.05 -0.08
N HIS A 130 -5.06 0.83 -0.26
CA HIS A 130 -5.20 1.68 -1.45
C HIS A 130 -5.21 3.19 -1.13
N ILE A 131 -5.90 3.64 -0.07
CA ILE A 131 -6.04 5.08 0.21
C ILE A 131 -4.78 5.64 0.90
N HIS A 132 -4.21 4.93 1.86
CA HIS A 132 -3.01 5.39 2.57
C HIS A 132 -1.80 5.64 1.64
N PRO A 133 -1.44 4.72 0.73
CA PRO A 133 -0.31 4.98 -0.17
C PRO A 133 -0.64 6.03 -1.24
N TRP A 134 -1.91 6.16 -1.66
CA TRP A 134 -2.34 7.23 -2.56
C TRP A 134 -2.23 8.63 -1.94
N ARG A 135 -2.57 8.77 -0.65
CA ARG A 135 -2.40 10.04 0.08
C ARG A 135 -0.93 10.41 0.24
N LEU A 136 -0.07 9.43 0.52
CA LEU A 136 1.39 9.62 0.54
C LEU A 136 1.88 10.09 -0.83
N LEU A 137 1.49 9.43 -1.93
CA LEU A 137 1.84 9.84 -3.29
C LEU A 137 1.34 11.25 -3.67
N LYS A 138 0.17 11.64 -3.16
CA LYS A 138 -0.41 12.98 -3.37
C LYS A 138 0.30 14.06 -2.56
N GLN A 139 0.71 13.77 -1.32
CA GLN A 139 1.47 14.69 -0.47
C GLN A 139 2.91 14.87 -0.96
N VAL A 140 3.48 13.81 -1.51
CA VAL A 140 4.86 13.77 -1.99
C VAL A 140 5.02 14.38 -3.40
N GLY A 141 3.92 14.82 -4.04
CA GLY A 141 3.96 15.52 -5.34
C GLY A 141 4.31 14.62 -6.54
N ALA A 142 4.53 13.33 -6.33
CA ALA A 142 4.92 12.36 -7.36
C ALA A 142 3.87 12.22 -8.49
N LEU A 143 2.59 12.53 -8.19
CA LEU A 143 1.53 12.56 -9.20
C LEU A 143 1.72 13.65 -10.26
N HIS A 144 2.43 14.74 -9.95
CA HIS A 144 2.68 15.84 -10.88
C HIS A 144 3.85 15.56 -11.82
N VAL A 145 4.83 14.75 -11.40
CA VAL A 145 6.00 14.39 -12.21
C VAL A 145 5.66 13.28 -13.19
N ALA A 146 4.93 12.23 -12.76
CA ALA A 146 4.53 11.11 -13.62
C ALA A 146 3.53 11.50 -14.72
N GLY A 147 2.72 12.55 -14.51
CA GLY A 147 1.83 13.10 -15.55
C GLY A 147 2.56 13.88 -16.64
N ASN A 148 3.74 14.42 -16.34
CA ASN A 148 4.51 15.27 -17.26
C ASN A 148 5.58 14.49 -18.06
N SER A 149 5.78 13.20 -17.76
CA SER A 149 6.66 12.29 -18.53
C SER A 149 5.91 11.46 -19.58
N ALA A 150 4.61 11.72 -19.74
CA ALA A 150 3.73 11.06 -20.72
C ALA A 150 3.36 11.99 -21.90
N VAL A 151 4.11 13.09 -22.08
CA VAL A 151 4.03 14.00 -23.23
C VAL A 151 5.35 13.94 -23.98
#